data_AF-A0A445MZI2-F1
#
_entry.id   AF-A0A445MZI2-F1
#
_cell.length_a   1.000
_cell.length_b   1.000
_cell.length_c   1.000
_cell.angle_alpha   90.00
_cell.angle_beta   90.00
_cell.angle_gamma   90.00
#
_symmetry.space_group_name_H-M   'P 1'
#
loop_
_entity.id
_entity.type
_entity.pdbx_description
1 polymer ?
#
loop_
_entity_poly.entity_id
_entity_poly.type
_entity_poly.pdbx_seq_one_letter_code
_entity_poly.pdbx_strand_id
1 'polypeptide(L)'
;MKNSVKSILVILAIVMSLVAVRSASAETVSGTIESISLKPNIVVVDGTAVNGVRLDYLCNQYNVCLEEGDTVTIDYYEYTCLSGTVKLIATSITAGDITVQLR
;
A
#
# COMPACT_ATOMS: atom_id res chain seq x y z
N MET A 1 22.35 -39.04 -8.99
CA MET A 1 22.27 -37.56 -9.07
C MET A 1 20.86 -37.14 -9.54
N LYS A 2 19.83 -37.18 -8.66
CA LYS A 2 18.43 -36.88 -9.07
C LYS A 2 17.71 -35.88 -8.15
N ASN A 3 18.40 -35.40 -7.11
CA ASN A 3 17.86 -34.43 -6.15
C ASN A 3 18.34 -32.99 -6.38
N SER A 4 19.41 -32.79 -7.19
CA SER A 4 20.03 -31.46 -7.37
C SER A 4 19.11 -30.46 -8.08
N VAL A 5 18.36 -30.90 -9.09
CA VAL A 5 17.48 -30.01 -9.88
C VAL A 5 16.22 -29.61 -9.09
N LYS A 6 15.66 -30.51 -8.27
CA LYS A 6 14.50 -30.21 -7.42
C LYS A 6 14.85 -29.18 -6.34
N SER A 7 16.03 -29.28 -5.73
CA SER A 7 16.50 -28.31 -4.75
C SER A 7 16.78 -26.93 -5.37
N ILE A 8 17.30 -26.87 -6.59
CA ILE A 8 17.51 -25.60 -7.32
C ILE A 8 16.19 -24.92 -7.69
N LEU A 9 15.19 -25.68 -8.17
CA LEU A 9 13.87 -25.14 -8.51
C LEU A 9 13.10 -24.66 -7.27
N VAL A 10 13.24 -25.36 -6.14
CA VAL A 10 12.62 -24.94 -4.87
C VAL A 10 13.28 -23.67 -4.33
N ILE A 11 14.61 -23.53 -4.42
CA ILE A 11 15.29 -22.27 -4.05
C ILE A 11 14.89 -21.14 -5.01
N LEU A 12 14.77 -21.39 -6.31
CA LEU A 12 14.29 -20.40 -7.28
C LEU A 12 12.84 -19.98 -7.00
N ALA A 13 11.96 -20.91 -6.60
CA ALA A 13 10.59 -20.63 -6.21
C ALA A 13 10.48 -19.88 -4.87
N ILE A 14 11.40 -20.13 -3.93
CA ILE A 14 11.50 -19.41 -2.65
C ILE A 14 12.04 -17.99 -2.88
N VAL A 15 12.96 -17.79 -3.84
CA VAL A 15 13.39 -16.46 -4.28
C VAL A 15 12.27 -15.73 -5.04
N MET A 16 11.42 -16.43 -5.79
CA MET A 16 10.25 -15.86 -6.48
C MET A 16 9.06 -15.53 -5.57
N SER A 17 9.09 -15.89 -4.29
CA SER A 17 8.05 -15.56 -3.31
C SER A 17 8.45 -14.47 -2.31
N LEU A 18 9.71 -14.04 -2.31
CA LEU A 18 10.09 -12.75 -1.76
C LEU A 18 9.74 -11.68 -2.80
N VAL A 19 8.85 -10.75 -2.48
CA VAL A 19 8.79 -9.47 -3.20
C VAL A 19 10.14 -8.82 -2.98
N ALA A 20 11.10 -9.09 -3.87
CA ALA A 20 12.42 -8.51 -3.79
C ALA A 20 12.27 -7.02 -4.10
N VAL A 21 12.34 -6.20 -3.05
CA VAL A 21 12.27 -4.75 -3.16
C VAL A 21 13.60 -4.26 -3.72
N ARG A 22 13.54 -3.55 -4.85
CA ARG A 22 14.68 -2.86 -5.46
C ARG A 22 15.00 -1.56 -4.73
N SER A 23 13.96 -0.81 -4.38
CA SER A 23 14.05 0.47 -3.68
C SER A 23 12.76 0.76 -2.92
N ALA A 24 12.89 1.53 -1.85
CA ALA A 24 11.78 2.10 -1.11
C ALA A 24 12.05 3.59 -0.88
N SER A 25 11.06 4.45 -1.12
CA SER A 25 11.09 5.87 -0.73
C SER A 25 9.84 6.22 0.08
N ALA A 26 10.00 7.13 1.04
CA ALA A 26 8.88 7.71 1.78
C ALA A 26 8.37 8.92 1.00
N GLU A 27 7.08 8.94 0.75
CA GLU A 27 6.39 9.96 -0.04
C GLU A 27 5.11 10.38 0.68
N THR A 28 4.56 11.53 0.28
CA THR A 28 3.30 12.06 0.79
C THR A 28 2.45 12.53 -0.39
N VAL A 29 1.14 12.24 -0.36
CA VAL A 29 0.16 12.81 -1.28
C VAL A 29 -0.93 13.52 -0.49
N SER A 30 -1.29 14.73 -0.91
CA SER A 30 -2.35 15.54 -0.31
C SER A 30 -3.32 15.96 -1.39
N GLY A 31 -4.62 15.74 -1.17
CA GLY A 31 -5.63 16.10 -2.14
C GLY A 31 -7.00 15.54 -1.82
N THR A 32 -7.88 15.62 -2.80
CA THR A 32 -9.23 15.08 -2.71
C THR A 32 -9.24 13.59 -3.05
N ILE A 33 -9.99 12.80 -2.29
CA ILE A 33 -10.25 11.40 -2.63
C ILE A 33 -11.12 11.35 -3.89
N GLU A 34 -10.57 10.79 -4.97
CA GLU A 34 -11.25 10.65 -6.25
C GLU A 34 -12.02 9.34 -6.35
N SER A 35 -11.47 8.26 -5.78
CA SER A 35 -12.15 6.97 -5.76
C SER A 35 -11.70 6.08 -4.61
N ILE A 36 -12.61 5.21 -4.18
CA ILE A 36 -12.38 4.24 -3.10
C ILE A 36 -12.68 2.82 -3.58
N SER A 37 -11.78 1.88 -3.27
CA SER A 37 -12.02 0.45 -3.44
C SER A 37 -11.78 -0.31 -2.13
N LEU A 38 -12.84 -0.85 -1.54
CA LEU A 38 -12.79 -1.62 -0.28
C LEU A 38 -12.14 -3.01 -0.43
N LYS A 39 -11.95 -3.48 -1.66
CA LYS A 39 -11.22 -4.71 -1.98
C LYS A 39 -10.42 -4.44 -3.25
N PRO A 40 -9.12 -4.12 -3.16
CA PRO A 40 -8.18 -4.54 -2.11
C PRO A 40 -7.77 -3.46 -1.07
N ASN A 41 -8.63 -2.50 -0.72
CA ASN A 41 -8.31 -1.33 0.13
C ASN A 41 -7.37 -0.34 -0.57
N ILE A 42 -7.85 0.24 -1.67
CA ILE A 42 -7.16 1.27 -2.45
C ILE A 42 -7.94 2.58 -2.32
N VAL A 43 -7.21 3.67 -2.11
CA VAL A 43 -7.74 5.03 -2.18
C VAL A 43 -6.93 5.78 -3.23
N VAL A 44 -7.63 6.48 -4.14
CA VAL A 44 -7.00 7.33 -5.15
C VAL A 44 -7.13 8.78 -4.71
N VAL A 45 -5.99 9.48 -4.58
CA VAL A 45 -5.91 10.89 -4.18
C VAL A 45 -5.04 11.62 -5.19
N ASP A 46 -5.57 12.65 -5.83
CA ASP A 46 -4.86 13.45 -6.85
C ASP A 46 -4.17 12.56 -7.91
N GLY A 47 -4.93 11.64 -8.50
CA GLY A 47 -4.44 10.62 -9.44
C GLY A 47 -3.53 9.52 -8.87
N THR A 48 -3.17 9.57 -7.58
CA THR A 48 -2.25 8.60 -6.94
C THR A 48 -3.01 7.49 -6.23
N ALA A 49 -2.86 6.25 -6.70
CA ALA A 49 -3.51 5.07 -6.10
C ALA A 49 -2.68 4.47 -4.96
N VAL A 50 -3.08 4.72 -3.72
CA VAL A 50 -2.40 4.22 -2.52
C VAL A 50 -3.13 2.99 -1.96
N ASN A 51 -2.38 1.94 -1.65
CA ASN A 51 -2.90 0.69 -1.09
C ASN A 51 -2.81 0.68 0.44
N GLY A 52 -3.65 -0.12 1.09
CA GLY A 52 -3.53 -0.44 2.52
C GLY A 52 -4.37 0.46 3.44
N VAL A 53 -5.15 1.39 2.88
CA VAL A 53 -6.04 2.25 3.67
C VAL A 53 -7.34 1.49 3.98
N ARG A 54 -7.41 0.90 5.18
CA ARG A 54 -8.59 0.18 5.67
C ARG A 54 -9.64 1.14 6.22
N LEU A 55 -10.50 1.65 5.34
CA LEU A 55 -11.52 2.66 5.67
C LEU A 55 -12.54 2.16 6.71
N ASP A 56 -12.90 0.88 6.66
CA ASP A 56 -13.74 0.22 7.66
C ASP A 56 -13.13 0.32 9.07
N TYR A 57 -11.83 0.07 9.17
CA TYR A 57 -11.08 0.16 10.41
C TYR A 57 -10.97 1.62 10.91
N LEU A 58 -10.71 2.56 10.00
CA LEU A 58 -10.64 3.99 10.32
C LEU A 58 -11.95 4.52 10.92
N CYS A 59 -13.06 4.22 10.26
CA CYS A 59 -14.38 4.67 10.70
C CYS A 59 -14.76 4.02 12.04
N ASN A 60 -14.54 2.70 12.19
CA ASN A 60 -14.94 1.99 13.41
C ASN A 60 -14.07 2.27 14.64
N GLN A 61 -12.76 2.50 14.46
CA GLN A 61 -11.84 2.67 15.59
C GLN A 61 -11.55 4.12 15.94
N TYR A 62 -11.51 4.99 14.93
CA TYR A 62 -11.10 6.38 15.10
C TYR A 62 -12.23 7.36 14.77
N ASN A 63 -13.42 6.87 14.39
CA ASN A 63 -14.53 7.70 13.93
C ASN A 63 -14.15 8.60 12.73
N VAL A 64 -13.21 8.13 11.91
CA VAL A 64 -12.76 8.77 10.67
C VAL A 64 -13.40 8.02 9.50
N CYS A 65 -14.58 8.47 9.09
CA CYS A 65 -15.35 7.87 8.02
C CYS A 65 -15.15 8.70 6.76
N LEU A 66 -14.30 8.23 5.85
CA LEU A 66 -13.94 8.95 4.64
C LEU A 66 -14.77 8.48 3.45
N GLU A 67 -15.11 9.43 2.58
CA GLU A 67 -15.81 9.22 1.33
C GLU A 67 -15.13 9.94 0.15
N GLU A 68 -15.56 9.64 -1.07
CA GLU A 68 -15.10 10.35 -2.26
C GLU A 68 -15.47 11.83 -2.14
N GLY A 69 -14.53 12.73 -2.42
CA GLY A 69 -14.67 14.16 -2.22
C GLY A 69 -14.02 14.69 -0.93
N ASP A 70 -13.65 13.83 0.02
CA ASP A 70 -12.94 14.27 1.21
C ASP A 70 -11.49 14.67 0.90
N THR A 71 -10.99 15.68 1.62
CA THR A 71 -9.59 16.09 1.53
C THR A 71 -8.77 15.35 2.59
N VAL A 72 -7.70 14.69 2.14
CA VAL A 72 -6.81 13.91 3.00
C VAL A 72 -5.35 14.15 2.65
N THR A 73 -4.47 13.85 3.60
CA THR A 73 -3.04 13.67 3.36
C THR A 73 -2.65 12.26 3.74
N ILE A 74 -1.96 11.55 2.85
CA ILE A 74 -1.53 10.17 3.05
C ILE A 74 -0.02 10.12 2.93
N ASP A 75 0.63 9.65 3.99
CA ASP A 75 2.03 9.24 3.92
C ASP A 75 2.08 7.77 3.47
N TYR A 76 3.01 7.45 2.58
CA TYR A 76 3.17 6.09 2.08
C TYR A 76 4.62 5.77 1.75
N TYR A 77 4.90 4.47 1.64
CA TYR A 77 6.12 4.01 1.01
C TYR A 77 5.84 3.59 -0.43
N GLU A 78 6.62 4.09 -1.37
CA GLU A 78 6.69 3.58 -2.72
C GLU A 78 7.74 2.47 -2.78
N TYR A 79 7.31 1.25 -3.07
CA TYR A 79 8.17 0.09 -3.27
C TYR A 79 8.27 -0.24 -4.75
N THR A 80 9.45 -0.12 -5.32
CA THR A 80 9.73 -0.69 -6.64
C THR A 80 10.26 -2.11 -6.45
N CYS A 81 9.53 -3.10 -6.97
CA CYS A 81 9.95 -4.49 -6.96
C CYS A 81 11.02 -4.75 -8.04
N LEU A 82 11.81 -5.82 -7.91
CA LEU A 82 12.76 -6.24 -8.96
C LEU A 82 12.07 -6.52 -10.31
N SER A 83 10.78 -6.89 -10.29
CA SER A 83 9.96 -7.03 -11.50
C SER A 83 9.63 -5.72 -12.20
N GLY A 84 9.96 -4.57 -11.60
CA GLY A 84 9.53 -3.23 -12.03
C GLY A 84 8.14 -2.84 -11.55
N THR A 85 7.43 -3.73 -10.86
CA THR A 85 6.12 -3.41 -10.27
C THR A 85 6.29 -2.40 -9.14
N VAL A 86 5.53 -1.31 -9.18
CA VAL A 86 5.50 -0.30 -8.14
C VAL A 86 4.30 -0.54 -7.22
N LYS A 87 4.50 -0.47 -5.90
CA LYS A 87 3.45 -0.59 -4.89
C LYS A 87 3.53 0.56 -3.91
N LEU A 88 2.42 1.27 -3.74
CA LEU A 88 2.29 2.38 -2.81
C LEU A 88 1.54 1.86 -1.60
N ILE A 89 2.17 1.84 -0.43
CA ILE A 89 1.58 1.30 0.80
C ILE A 89 1.48 2.43 1.82
N ALA A 90 0.26 2.79 2.17
CA ALA A 90 -0.01 3.84 3.15
C ALA A 90 0.56 3.46 4.52
N THR A 91 1.17 4.44 5.20
CA THR A 91 1.70 4.34 6.56
C THR A 91 0.94 5.24 7.51
N SER A 92 0.39 6.35 7.01
CA SER A 92 -0.45 7.25 7.78
C SER A 92 -1.53 7.85 6.90
N ILE A 93 -2.64 8.25 7.51
CA ILE A 93 -3.65 9.09 6.86
C ILE A 93 -4.07 10.19 7.82
N THR A 94 -4.13 11.40 7.29
CA THR A 94 -4.58 12.59 8.01
C THR A 94 -5.84 13.12 7.34
N ALA A 95 -6.89 13.29 8.12
CA ALA A 95 -8.16 13.88 7.71
C ALA A 95 -8.56 14.96 8.72
N GLY A 96 -8.58 16.22 8.27
CA GLY A 96 -8.66 17.37 9.16
C GLY A 96 -7.52 17.37 10.17
N ASP A 97 -7.85 17.47 11.47
CA ASP A 97 -6.87 17.49 12.56
C ASP A 97 -6.51 16.07 13.09
N ILE A 98 -7.06 15.02 12.49
CA ILE A 98 -6.86 13.64 12.96
C ILE A 98 -5.86 12.93 12.04
N THR A 99 -4.74 12.50 12.60
CA THR A 99 -3.77 11.61 11.94
C THR A 99 -3.83 10.21 12.53
N VAL A 100 -4.03 9.20 11.69
CA VAL A 100 -4.02 7.79 12.07
C VAL A 100 -2.82 7.10 11.44
N GLN A 101 -2.05 6.40 12.28
CA GLN A 101 -0.95 5.55 11.83
C GLN A 101 -1.50 4.18 11.42
N LEU A 102 -1.27 3.82 10.16
CA LEU A 102 -1.72 2.58 9.53
C LEU A 102 -0.61 1.53 9.76
N ARG A 103 -0.83 0.64 10.73
CA ARG A 103 0.07 -0.47 11.05
C ARG A 103 -0.45 -1.79 10.50
#